data_AF-A0A7Y2PXZ0-F1
#
_entry.id   AF-A0A7Y2PXZ0-F1
#
_cell.length_a   1.000
_cell.length_b   1.000
_cell.length_c   1.000
_cell.angle_alpha   90.00
_cell.angle_beta   90.00
_cell.angle_gamma   90.00
#
_symmetry.space_group_name_H-M   'P 1'
#
loop_
_entity.id
_entity.type
_entity.pdbx_description
1 polymer ?
#
loop_
_entity_poly.entity_id
_entity_poly.type
_entity_poly.pdbx_seq_one_letter_code
_entity_poly.pdbx_strand_id
1 'polypeptide(L)'
;MNALEERLPSFMTKLHQFDSNEARKNQLKNDLFHINANLKKLASNIEKSVHNLVFIDLDDFLTTRGWKSEIEAEKNKTYKKSNNFIKLSPISTLNTKISFLVGHNLVRIQDHCIELSFKDVVLQSAIHTAKLGIEINNGKSIDELEDCLKKFQMIKSKLEESIVKLDLSQINLETFKANLNSRKKQPNLREAIIKILETI
;
A
#
# COMPACT_ATOMS: atom_id res chain seq x y z
N MET A 1 -47.41 46.69 -11.32
CA MET A 1 -46.24 45.83 -11.05
C MET A 1 -46.15 44.82 -12.17
N ASN A 2 -45.09 44.87 -12.97
CA ASN A 2 -44.93 43.98 -14.12
C ASN A 2 -44.41 42.62 -13.64
N ALA A 3 -44.98 41.52 -14.15
CA ALA A 3 -44.56 40.15 -13.84
C ALA A 3 -43.06 39.85 -14.13
N LEU A 4 -42.38 40.74 -14.86
CA LEU A 4 -40.93 40.74 -15.08
C LEU A 4 -40.13 41.23 -13.87
N GLU A 5 -40.63 42.23 -13.13
CA GLU A 5 -39.97 42.78 -11.93
C GLU A 5 -40.03 41.80 -10.75
N GLU A 6 -41.07 40.97 -10.64
CA GLU A 6 -41.16 39.91 -9.63
C GLU A 6 -40.29 38.67 -9.97
N ARG A 7 -40.03 38.42 -11.26
CA ARG A 7 -39.23 37.26 -11.72
C ARG A 7 -37.72 37.50 -11.69
N LEU A 8 -37.27 38.75 -11.81
CA LEU A 8 -35.86 39.11 -11.80
C LEU A 8 -35.14 38.72 -10.49
N PRO A 9 -35.69 39.00 -9.30
CA PRO A 9 -35.09 38.58 -8.03
C PRO A 9 -34.96 37.05 -7.93
N SER A 10 -36.02 36.30 -8.30
CA SER A 10 -36.01 34.84 -8.29
C SER A 10 -34.97 34.24 -9.24
N PHE A 11 -34.82 34.83 -10.43
CA PHE A 11 -33.80 34.42 -11.40
C PHE A 11 -32.38 34.70 -10.88
N MET A 12 -32.14 35.89 -10.32
CA MET A 12 -30.83 36.25 -9.73
C MET A 12 -30.48 35.38 -8.52
N THR A 13 -31.46 35.04 -7.66
CA THR A 13 -31.23 34.09 -6.55
C THR A 13 -30.86 32.69 -7.06
N LYS A 14 -31.53 32.20 -8.12
CA LYS A 14 -31.20 30.90 -8.74
C LYS A 14 -29.82 30.92 -9.42
N LEU A 15 -29.44 32.02 -10.04
CA LEU A 15 -28.12 32.19 -10.65
C LEU A 15 -27.00 32.19 -9.58
N HIS A 16 -27.16 32.97 -8.50
CA HIS A 16 -26.22 32.94 -7.37
C HIS A 16 -26.15 31.57 -6.69
N GLN A 17 -27.28 30.86 -6.59
CA GLN A 17 -27.31 29.50 -6.06
C GLN A 17 -26.61 28.50 -7.01
N PHE A 18 -26.69 28.70 -8.32
CA PHE A 18 -25.97 27.91 -9.31
C PHE A 18 -24.45 28.15 -9.21
N ASP A 19 -24.00 29.41 -9.20
CA ASP A 19 -22.58 29.78 -9.10
C ASP A 19 -21.95 29.27 -7.79
N SER A 20 -22.68 29.36 -6.68
CA SER A 20 -22.22 28.84 -5.37
C SER A 20 -22.13 27.31 -5.33
N ASN A 21 -23.08 26.61 -5.96
CA ASN A 21 -23.03 25.15 -6.09
C ASN A 21 -21.88 24.70 -6.98
N GLU A 22 -21.58 25.41 -8.07
CA GLU A 22 -20.45 25.11 -8.94
C GLU A 22 -19.11 25.35 -8.22
N ALA A 23 -18.98 26.47 -7.51
CA ALA A 23 -17.81 26.76 -6.68
C ALA A 23 -17.60 25.69 -5.59
N ARG A 24 -18.67 25.29 -4.89
CA ARG A 24 -18.62 24.22 -3.87
C ARG A 24 -18.21 22.89 -4.47
N LYS A 25 -18.78 22.52 -5.63
CA LYS A 25 -18.46 21.29 -6.34
C LYS A 25 -16.98 21.26 -6.77
N ASN A 26 -16.45 22.38 -7.25
CA ASN A 26 -15.04 22.49 -7.62
C ASN A 26 -14.10 22.41 -6.41
N GLN A 27 -14.47 23.03 -5.28
CA GLN A 27 -13.73 22.88 -4.03
C GLN A 27 -13.65 21.42 -3.57
N LEU A 28 -14.78 20.71 -3.56
CA LEU A 28 -14.82 19.30 -3.17
C LEU A 28 -13.96 18.41 -4.07
N LYS A 29 -13.94 18.68 -5.39
CA LYS A 29 -13.06 17.97 -6.32
C LYS A 29 -11.59 18.22 -6.00
N ASN A 30 -11.21 19.45 -5.67
CA ASN A 30 -9.83 19.78 -5.28
C ASN A 30 -9.45 19.07 -3.97
N ASP A 31 -10.33 19.09 -2.97
CA ASP A 31 -10.11 18.38 -1.70
C ASP A 31 -9.95 16.87 -1.91
N LEU A 32 -10.77 16.28 -2.79
CA LEU A 32 -10.66 14.87 -3.20
C LEU A 32 -9.34 14.59 -3.96
N PHE A 33 -8.87 15.52 -4.77
CA PHE A 33 -7.59 15.38 -5.45
C PHE A 33 -6.42 15.39 -4.44
N HIS A 34 -6.44 16.32 -3.49
CA HIS A 34 -5.44 16.40 -2.43
C HIS A 34 -5.44 15.16 -1.52
N ILE A 35 -6.62 14.69 -1.12
CA ILE A 35 -6.71 13.51 -0.27
C ILE A 35 -6.26 12.24 -1.01
N ASN A 36 -6.56 12.11 -2.31
CA ASN A 36 -6.06 11.02 -3.14
C ASN A 36 -4.52 10.97 -3.17
N ALA A 37 -3.87 12.12 -3.37
CA ALA A 37 -2.42 12.22 -3.36
C ALA A 37 -1.83 11.82 -1.99
N ASN A 38 -2.45 12.28 -0.90
CA ASN A 38 -2.05 11.92 0.46
C ASN A 38 -2.19 10.41 0.73
N LEU A 39 -3.31 9.81 0.30
CA LEU A 39 -3.55 8.38 0.46
C LEU A 39 -2.53 7.54 -0.31
N LYS A 40 -2.24 7.89 -1.57
CA LYS A 40 -1.19 7.21 -2.36
C LYS A 40 0.18 7.31 -1.70
N LYS A 41 0.52 8.49 -1.16
CA LYS A 41 1.76 8.71 -0.41
C LYS A 41 1.82 7.86 0.87
N LEU A 42 0.73 7.81 1.64
CA LEU A 42 0.63 6.98 2.86
C LEU A 42 0.76 5.49 2.53
N ALA A 43 0.08 5.00 1.49
CA ALA A 43 0.21 3.62 1.05
C ALA A 43 1.66 3.29 0.68
N SER A 44 2.32 4.14 -0.10
CA SER A 44 3.73 3.97 -0.45
C SER A 44 4.65 4.01 0.79
N ASN A 45 4.37 4.88 1.75
CA ASN A 45 5.14 4.94 3.00
C ASN A 45 4.96 3.67 3.83
N ILE A 46 3.74 3.13 3.95
CA ILE A 46 3.49 1.87 4.64
C ILE A 46 4.25 0.72 3.97
N GLU A 47 4.20 0.61 2.64
CA GLU A 47 4.99 -0.40 1.92
C GLU A 47 6.48 -0.27 2.21
N LYS A 48 7.00 0.97 2.17
CA LYS A 48 8.41 1.23 2.46
C LYS A 48 8.77 0.83 3.89
N SER A 49 7.90 1.10 4.86
CA SER A 49 8.10 0.71 6.26
C SER A 49 8.07 -0.81 6.42
N VAL A 50 7.14 -1.52 5.78
CA VAL A 50 7.11 -2.99 5.77
C VAL A 50 8.41 -3.55 5.17
N HIS A 51 8.91 -3.01 4.06
CA HIS A 51 10.18 -3.45 3.48
C HIS A 51 11.34 -3.29 4.47
N ASN A 52 11.40 -2.16 5.15
CA ASN A 52 12.46 -1.90 6.13
C ASN A 52 12.36 -2.88 7.32
N LEU A 53 11.16 -3.12 7.85
CA LEU A 53 10.94 -4.09 8.92
C LEU A 53 11.39 -5.50 8.52
N VAL A 54 11.06 -5.93 7.30
CA VAL A 54 11.51 -7.21 6.74
C VAL A 54 13.03 -7.29 6.69
N PHE A 55 13.72 -6.24 6.25
CA PHE A 55 15.19 -6.24 6.21
C PHE A 55 15.82 -6.24 7.60
N ILE A 56 15.23 -5.55 8.57
CA ILE A 56 15.70 -5.56 9.96
C ILE A 56 15.58 -6.98 10.53
N ASP A 57 14.42 -7.62 10.37
CA ASP A 57 14.22 -8.99 10.86
C ASP A 57 15.19 -10.00 10.23
N LEU A 58 15.45 -9.86 8.92
CA LEU A 58 16.41 -10.70 8.22
C LEU A 58 17.85 -10.42 8.58
N ASP A 59 18.22 -9.18 8.85
CA ASP A 59 19.56 -8.85 9.35
C ASP A 59 19.79 -9.52 10.68
N ASP A 60 18.87 -9.34 11.64
CA ASP A 60 18.96 -9.97 12.96
C ASP A 60 19.08 -11.49 12.84
N PHE A 61 18.34 -12.09 11.91
CA PHE A 61 18.34 -13.54 11.70
C PHE A 61 19.58 -14.08 10.96
N LEU A 62 20.03 -13.42 9.88
CA LEU A 62 21.10 -13.93 9.02
C LEU A 62 22.49 -13.52 9.52
N THR A 63 22.64 -12.29 10.02
CA THR A 63 23.94 -11.80 10.50
C THR A 63 24.41 -12.57 11.74
N THR A 64 23.50 -12.92 12.64
CA THR A 64 23.78 -13.80 13.80
C THR A 64 24.24 -15.20 13.38
N ARG A 65 23.96 -15.62 12.14
CA ARG A 65 24.43 -16.88 11.54
C ARG A 65 25.65 -16.70 10.63
N GLY A 66 26.31 -15.54 10.69
CA GLY A 66 27.54 -15.24 9.97
C GLY A 66 27.37 -14.88 8.49
N TRP A 67 26.15 -14.50 8.08
CA TRP A 67 25.93 -13.90 6.75
C TRP A 67 26.28 -12.42 6.77
N LYS A 68 26.92 -11.91 5.72
CA LYS A 68 27.19 -10.48 5.54
C LYS A 68 26.14 -9.89 4.62
N SER A 69 25.46 -8.83 5.05
CA SER A 69 24.49 -8.10 4.22
C SER A 69 25.16 -6.98 3.43
N GLU A 70 24.76 -6.82 2.18
CA GLU A 70 25.17 -5.74 1.27
C GLU A 70 23.91 -5.15 0.63
N ILE A 71 23.81 -3.82 0.58
CA ILE A 71 22.72 -3.10 -0.08
C ILE A 71 23.20 -2.70 -1.47
N GLU A 72 22.59 -3.24 -2.52
CA GLU A 72 23.05 -3.04 -3.91
C GLU A 72 22.43 -1.77 -4.56
N ALA A 73 21.10 -1.66 -4.61
CA ALA A 73 20.34 -0.51 -5.15
C ALA A 73 18.83 -0.66 -4.86
N GLU A 74 18.05 0.43 -4.87
CA GLU A 74 16.56 0.45 -4.81
C GLU A 74 15.91 -0.53 -3.82
N LYS A 75 16.48 -0.66 -2.61
CA LYS A 75 16.03 -1.57 -1.55
C LYS A 75 16.22 -3.07 -1.84
N ASN A 76 17.03 -3.46 -2.81
CA ASN A 76 17.50 -4.83 -2.92
C ASN A 76 18.58 -5.10 -1.86
N LYS A 77 18.51 -6.26 -1.22
CA LYS A 77 19.47 -6.65 -0.19
C LYS A 77 20.01 -8.04 -0.46
N THR A 78 21.33 -8.15 -0.50
CA THR A 78 22.03 -9.42 -0.73
C THR A 78 22.77 -9.84 0.53
N TYR A 79 22.55 -11.06 0.97
CA TYR A 79 23.25 -11.70 2.06
C TYR A 79 24.24 -12.70 1.47
N LYS A 80 25.51 -12.63 1.85
CA LYS A 80 26.58 -13.52 1.36
C LYS A 80 27.21 -14.30 2.52
N LYS A 81 27.49 -15.58 2.30
CA LYS A 81 28.26 -16.44 3.21
C LYS A 81 29.04 -17.46 2.39
N SER A 82 30.38 -17.39 2.45
CA SER A 82 31.26 -18.18 1.58
C SER A 82 30.89 -17.98 0.10
N ASN A 83 30.59 -19.05 -0.65
CA ASN A 83 30.17 -18.98 -2.05
C ASN A 83 28.64 -18.85 -2.22
N ASN A 84 27.90 -18.75 -1.12
CA ASN A 84 26.44 -18.69 -1.14
C ASN A 84 25.93 -17.25 -1.04
N PHE A 85 24.81 -16.98 -1.70
CA PHE A 85 24.06 -15.75 -1.63
C PHE A 85 22.56 -15.99 -1.42
N ILE A 86 21.91 -15.03 -0.78
CA ILE A 86 20.46 -14.86 -0.74
C ILE A 86 20.20 -13.40 -1.10
N LYS A 87 19.51 -13.15 -2.21
CA LYS A 87 19.11 -11.83 -2.66
C LYS A 87 17.62 -11.65 -2.44
N LEU A 88 17.26 -10.62 -1.71
CA LEU A 88 15.89 -10.23 -1.42
C LEU A 88 15.57 -8.94 -2.17
N SER A 89 14.58 -8.97 -3.03
CA SER A 89 14.17 -7.87 -3.89
C SER A 89 12.69 -7.57 -3.70
N PRO A 90 12.30 -6.40 -3.18
CA PRO A 90 10.90 -6.01 -3.16
C PRO A 90 10.38 -5.93 -4.60
N ILE A 91 9.21 -6.53 -4.85
CA ILE A 91 8.57 -6.52 -6.15
C ILE A 91 7.18 -5.88 -6.04
N SER A 92 6.84 -5.06 -7.02
CA SER A 92 5.48 -4.52 -7.14
C SER A 92 4.53 -5.69 -7.36
N THR A 93 3.61 -5.88 -6.43
CA THR A 93 2.56 -6.90 -6.55
C THR A 93 1.20 -6.28 -6.33
N LEU A 94 0.17 -7.08 -6.64
CA LEU A 94 -1.26 -6.75 -6.58
C LEU A 94 -1.58 -5.76 -5.46
N ASN A 95 -2.54 -4.87 -5.71
CA ASN A 95 -2.91 -3.75 -4.82
C ASN A 95 -3.24 -4.15 -3.36
N THR A 96 -3.31 -5.43 -3.01
CA THR A 96 -3.63 -5.95 -1.68
C THR A 96 -2.44 -6.62 -0.96
N LYS A 97 -1.31 -6.86 -1.63
CA LYS A 97 -0.15 -7.60 -1.08
C LYS A 97 1.15 -6.80 -1.24
N ILE A 98 2.14 -7.14 -0.42
CA ILE A 98 3.52 -6.66 -0.53
C ILE A 98 4.38 -7.89 -0.76
N SER A 99 5.24 -7.90 -1.77
CA SER A 99 5.95 -9.14 -2.11
C SER A 99 7.43 -8.94 -2.36
N PHE A 100 8.18 -10.02 -2.18
CA PHE A 100 9.61 -10.09 -2.36
C PHE A 100 9.96 -11.26 -3.26
N LEU A 101 10.81 -11.01 -4.24
CA LEU A 101 11.55 -12.05 -4.92
C LEU A 101 12.78 -12.39 -4.08
N VAL A 102 13.01 -13.68 -3.85
CA VAL A 102 14.11 -14.21 -3.05
C VAL A 102 14.90 -15.20 -3.90
N GLY A 103 15.99 -14.73 -4.49
CA GLY A 103 16.91 -15.54 -5.26
C GLY A 103 18.04 -16.07 -4.38
N HIS A 104 18.43 -17.33 -4.51
CA HIS A 104 19.56 -17.90 -3.76
C HIS A 104 20.27 -19.03 -4.53
N ASN A 105 21.50 -19.35 -4.16
CA ASN A 105 22.31 -20.44 -4.77
C ASN A 105 22.75 -21.53 -3.77
N LEU A 106 22.06 -21.68 -2.64
CA LEU A 106 22.42 -22.62 -1.56
C LEU A 106 22.68 -24.07 -1.99
N VAL A 107 21.95 -24.55 -3.00
CA VAL A 107 22.12 -25.89 -3.61
C VAL A 107 22.20 -25.78 -5.13
N ARG A 108 21.28 -25.01 -5.70
CA ARG A 108 21.27 -24.53 -7.08
C ARG A 108 20.60 -23.17 -7.10
N ILE A 109 20.77 -22.41 -8.18
CA ILE A 109 20.07 -21.12 -8.33
C ILE A 109 18.56 -21.39 -8.33
N GLN A 110 17.85 -20.79 -7.38
CA GLN A 110 16.40 -20.85 -7.24
C GLN A 110 15.85 -19.52 -6.79
N ASP A 111 14.66 -19.21 -7.29
CA ASP A 111 13.90 -18.04 -6.91
C ASP A 111 12.64 -18.47 -6.14
N HIS A 112 12.30 -17.69 -5.11
CA HIS A 112 11.07 -17.79 -4.34
C HIS A 112 10.35 -16.46 -4.36
N CYS A 113 9.02 -16.47 -4.31
CA CYS A 113 8.22 -15.29 -4.03
C CYS A 113 7.72 -15.39 -2.59
N ILE A 114 7.91 -14.33 -1.81
CA ILE A 114 7.33 -14.18 -0.48
C ILE A 114 6.31 -13.07 -0.56
N GLU A 115 5.05 -13.38 -0.31
CA GLU A 115 3.97 -12.40 -0.26
C GLU A 115 3.55 -12.15 1.20
N LEU A 116 3.30 -10.89 1.50
CA LEU A 116 2.89 -10.37 2.80
C LEU A 116 1.49 -9.76 2.69
N SER A 117 0.66 -10.07 3.68
CA SER A 117 -0.69 -9.50 3.83
C SER A 117 -0.93 -9.08 5.27
N PHE A 118 -1.72 -8.05 5.49
CA PHE A 118 -2.05 -7.62 6.85
C PHE A 118 -3.06 -8.57 7.48
N LYS A 119 -2.92 -8.86 8.78
CA LYS A 119 -3.91 -9.60 9.56
C LYS A 119 -5.20 -8.80 9.75
N ASP A 120 -5.07 -7.48 9.92
CA ASP A 120 -6.21 -6.56 9.93
C ASP A 120 -6.73 -6.37 8.50
N VAL A 121 -7.86 -7.01 8.20
CA VAL A 121 -8.53 -6.96 6.89
C VAL A 121 -8.99 -5.53 6.57
N VAL A 122 -9.34 -4.73 7.59
CA VAL A 122 -9.75 -3.34 7.41
C VAL A 122 -8.55 -2.50 6.98
N LEU A 123 -7.39 -2.68 7.63
CA LEU A 123 -6.14 -2.03 7.22
C LEU A 123 -5.74 -2.46 5.80
N GLN A 124 -5.83 -3.74 5.47
CA GLN A 124 -5.54 -4.23 4.12
C GLN A 124 -6.44 -3.57 3.07
N SER A 125 -7.74 -3.47 3.35
CA SER A 125 -8.72 -2.81 2.49
C SER A 125 -8.45 -1.31 2.35
N ALA A 126 -8.04 -0.64 3.42
CA ALA A 126 -7.67 0.78 3.42
C ALA A 126 -6.44 1.04 2.52
N ILE A 127 -5.40 0.22 2.64
CA ILE A 127 -4.20 0.30 1.80
C ILE A 127 -4.55 0.03 0.32
N HIS A 128 -5.37 -1.00 0.07
CA HIS A 128 -5.84 -1.33 -1.27
C HIS A 128 -6.56 -0.16 -1.94
N THR A 129 -7.49 0.44 -1.20
CA THR A 129 -8.25 1.61 -1.66
C THR A 129 -7.34 2.80 -1.93
N ALA A 130 -6.36 3.05 -1.04
CA ALA A 130 -5.39 4.13 -1.20
C ALA A 130 -4.48 3.95 -2.42
N LYS A 131 -4.11 2.70 -2.76
CA LYS A 131 -3.32 2.38 -3.97
C LYS A 131 -4.12 2.58 -5.26
N LEU A 132 -5.37 2.09 -5.29
CA LEU A 132 -6.27 2.27 -6.44
C LEU A 132 -6.50 3.76 -6.72
N GLY A 133 -6.67 4.54 -5.65
CA GLY A 133 -6.94 5.97 -5.74
C GLY A 133 -8.41 6.28 -6.03
N ILE A 134 -8.68 7.57 -6.11
CA ILE A 134 -10.04 8.12 -6.24
C ILE A 134 -10.34 8.44 -7.70
N GLU A 135 -11.46 7.91 -8.22
CA GLU A 135 -12.03 8.38 -9.48
C GLU A 135 -12.90 9.63 -9.21
N ILE A 136 -12.40 10.78 -9.68
CA ILE A 136 -13.08 12.08 -9.58
C ILE A 136 -13.69 12.36 -10.94
N ASN A 137 -14.99 12.06 -11.10
CA ASN A 137 -15.72 12.28 -12.34
C ASN A 137 -16.68 13.48 -12.21
N ASN A 138 -17.06 14.07 -13.35
CA ASN A 138 -17.91 15.26 -13.38
C ASN A 138 -19.39 14.97 -13.09
N GLY A 139 -19.79 13.70 -13.18
CA GLY A 139 -21.17 13.25 -12.99
C GLY A 139 -21.67 13.20 -11.55
N LYS A 140 -20.78 13.23 -10.55
CA LYS A 140 -21.17 13.15 -9.13
C LYS A 140 -21.92 14.40 -8.64
N SER A 141 -22.92 14.19 -7.81
CA SER A 141 -23.62 15.25 -7.06
C SER A 141 -22.73 15.83 -5.96
N ILE A 142 -23.12 16.97 -5.37
CA ILE A 142 -22.38 17.56 -4.24
C ILE A 142 -22.37 16.58 -3.05
N ASP A 143 -23.53 16.01 -2.70
CA ASP A 143 -23.65 15.06 -1.60
C ASP A 143 -22.76 13.82 -1.79
N GLU A 144 -22.72 13.28 -3.01
CA GLU A 144 -21.84 12.16 -3.35
C GLU A 144 -20.36 12.51 -3.20
N LEU A 145 -19.96 13.73 -3.56
CA LEU A 145 -18.57 14.19 -3.39
C LEU A 145 -18.23 14.39 -1.91
N GLU A 146 -19.16 14.90 -1.11
CA GLU A 146 -18.97 15.08 0.34
C GLU A 146 -18.83 13.74 1.07
N ASP A 147 -19.70 12.77 0.76
CA ASP A 147 -19.62 11.43 1.35
C ASP A 147 -18.36 10.69 0.90
N CYS A 148 -17.97 10.87 -0.36
CA CYS A 148 -16.70 10.40 -0.88
C CYS A 148 -15.53 10.98 -0.07
N LEU A 149 -15.51 12.29 0.16
CA LEU A 149 -14.46 12.96 0.93
C LEU A 149 -14.39 12.45 2.36
N LYS A 150 -15.53 12.33 3.06
CA LYS A 150 -15.61 11.78 4.43
C LYS A 150 -15.03 10.36 4.50
N LYS A 151 -15.42 9.49 3.56
CA LYS A 151 -14.90 8.11 3.48
C LYS A 151 -13.38 8.10 3.35
N PHE A 152 -12.82 8.93 2.47
CA PHE A 152 -11.37 8.98 2.27
C PHE A 152 -10.61 9.63 3.42
N GLN A 153 -11.23 10.55 4.17
CA GLN A 153 -10.69 11.09 5.42
C GLN A 153 -10.58 9.99 6.49
N MET A 154 -11.61 9.16 6.66
CA MET A 154 -11.56 8.03 7.58
C MET A 154 -10.44 7.03 7.21
N ILE A 155 -10.30 6.72 5.92
CA ILE A 155 -9.21 5.86 5.43
C ILE A 155 -7.86 6.50 5.74
N LYS A 156 -7.70 7.79 5.48
CA LYS A 156 -6.46 8.54 5.76
C LYS A 156 -6.07 8.41 7.24
N SER A 157 -6.99 8.71 8.16
CA SER A 157 -6.74 8.62 9.60
C SER A 157 -6.35 7.20 10.03
N LYS A 158 -7.04 6.17 9.53
CA LYS A 158 -6.68 4.77 9.82
C LYS A 158 -5.26 4.42 9.33
N LEU A 159 -4.86 4.89 8.15
CA LEU A 159 -3.51 4.67 7.62
C LEU A 159 -2.44 5.42 8.43
N GLU A 160 -2.72 6.67 8.83
CA GLU A 160 -1.83 7.49 9.68
C GLU A 160 -1.64 6.88 11.07
N GLU A 161 -2.68 6.30 11.66
CA GLU A 161 -2.56 5.57 12.93
C GLU A 161 -1.77 4.26 12.77
N SER A 162 -2.03 3.55 11.67
CA SER A 162 -1.45 2.22 11.45
C SER A 162 0.04 2.27 11.15
N ILE A 163 0.52 3.30 10.43
CA ILE A 163 1.96 3.41 10.13
C ILE A 163 2.81 3.61 11.39
N VAL A 164 2.27 4.29 12.42
CA VAL A 164 2.97 4.53 13.70
C VAL A 164 3.10 3.25 14.54
N LYS A 165 2.15 2.32 14.38
CA LYS A 165 2.05 1.07 15.15
C LYS A 165 2.44 -0.16 14.34
N LEU A 166 3.07 0.04 13.19
CA LEU A 166 3.36 -1.01 12.23
C LEU A 166 4.41 -1.97 12.79
N ASP A 167 4.05 -3.26 12.84
CA ASP A 167 4.91 -4.32 13.36
C ASP A 167 4.75 -5.61 12.54
N LEU A 168 5.80 -6.42 12.40
CA LEU A 168 5.75 -7.67 11.62
C LEU A 168 4.79 -8.71 12.21
N SER A 169 4.50 -8.68 13.51
CA SER A 169 3.50 -9.54 14.14
C SER A 169 2.09 -9.33 13.60
N GLN A 170 1.82 -8.18 12.98
CA GLN A 170 0.54 -7.86 12.33
C GLN A 170 0.45 -8.37 10.89
N ILE A 171 1.50 -9.02 10.38
CA ILE A 171 1.62 -9.45 8.98
C ILE A 171 1.52 -10.98 8.90
N ASN A 172 0.72 -11.46 7.95
CA ASN A 172 0.69 -12.84 7.49
C ASN A 172 1.65 -13.01 6.31
N LEU A 173 2.33 -14.14 6.25
CA LEU A 173 3.29 -14.46 5.21
C LEU A 173 2.88 -15.71 4.42
N GLU A 174 3.07 -15.66 3.11
CA GLU A 174 2.89 -16.79 2.20
C GLU A 174 4.15 -16.92 1.33
N THR A 175 4.73 -18.13 1.23
CA THR A 175 5.92 -18.38 0.43
C THR A 175 5.60 -19.30 -0.74
N PHE A 176 6.12 -18.95 -1.91
CA PHE A 176 5.92 -19.61 -3.18
C PHE A 176 7.27 -19.89 -3.82
N LYS A 177 7.45 -21.03 -4.48
CA LYS A 177 8.59 -21.21 -5.39
C LYS A 177 8.27 -20.45 -6.67
N ALA A 178 9.20 -19.67 -7.21
CA ALA A 178 8.94 -18.72 -8.29
C ALA A 178 8.49 -19.36 -9.63
N ASN A 179 8.45 -20.69 -9.75
CA ASN A 179 8.06 -21.42 -10.96
C ASN A 179 7.14 -22.64 -10.70
N LEU A 180 6.52 -22.74 -9.52
CA LEU A 180 5.64 -23.88 -9.19
C LEU A 180 4.29 -23.40 -8.66
N ASN A 181 3.21 -23.96 -9.20
CA ASN A 181 1.83 -23.77 -8.72
C ASN A 181 1.59 -24.29 -7.28
N SER A 182 2.61 -24.81 -6.59
CA SER A 182 2.50 -25.34 -5.23
C SER A 182 2.51 -24.20 -4.21
N ARG A 183 1.36 -23.98 -3.56
CA ARG A 183 1.18 -23.01 -2.47
C ARG A 183 1.47 -23.68 -1.14
N LYS A 184 2.60 -23.38 -0.48
CA LYS A 184 2.84 -23.82 0.90
C LYS A 184 2.94 -22.60 1.80
N LYS A 185 1.88 -22.36 2.57
CA LYS A 185 1.83 -21.28 3.55
C LYS A 185 2.90 -21.49 4.63
N GLN A 186 3.60 -20.42 5.01
CA GLN A 186 4.63 -20.44 6.04
C GLN A 186 4.20 -19.54 7.21
N PRO A 187 4.47 -19.93 8.46
CA PRO A 187 4.07 -19.13 9.63
C PRO A 187 4.79 -17.78 9.75
N ASN A 188 6.08 -17.68 9.38
CA ASN A 188 6.82 -16.41 9.40
C ASN A 188 8.02 -16.38 8.42
N LEU A 189 8.67 -15.22 8.32
CA LEU A 189 9.75 -14.96 7.36
C LEU A 189 10.99 -15.77 7.68
N ARG A 190 11.37 -15.83 8.96
CA ARG A 190 12.49 -16.63 9.43
C ARG A 190 12.29 -18.09 9.08
N GLU A 191 11.11 -18.66 9.29
CA GLU A 191 10.76 -20.04 8.94
C GLU A 191 10.77 -20.29 7.44
N ALA A 192 10.34 -19.32 6.62
CA ALA A 192 10.47 -19.39 5.18
C ALA A 192 11.95 -19.45 4.76
N ILE A 193 12.79 -18.60 5.33
CA ILE A 193 14.25 -18.60 5.09
C ILE A 193 14.92 -19.85 5.68
N ILE A 194 14.52 -20.32 6.86
CA ILE A 194 14.98 -21.58 7.47
C ILE A 194 14.69 -22.72 6.50
N LYS A 195 13.48 -22.83 5.97
CA LYS A 195 13.18 -23.88 4.98
C LYS A 195 14.03 -23.76 3.73
N ILE A 196 14.28 -22.55 3.24
CA ILE A 196 15.21 -22.32 2.13
C ILE A 196 16.63 -22.79 2.50
N LEU A 197 17.08 -22.52 3.73
CA LEU A 197 18.38 -22.94 4.27
C LEU A 197 18.47 -24.44 4.59
N GLU A 198 17.37 -25.09 4.98
CA GLU A 198 17.27 -26.51 5.34
C GLU A 198 17.09 -27.41 4.12
N THR A 199 16.85 -26.85 2.93
CA THR A 199 16.76 -27.63 1.68
C THR A 199 18.16 -28.08 1.18
N ILE A 200 19.15 -28.14 2.07
CA ILE A 200 20.53 -28.62 1.87
C ILE A 200 20.57 -30.12 2.11
#